data_AF-A0A8S3QZA0-F1
#
_entry.id   AF-A0A8S3QZA0-F1
#
_cell.length_a   1.000
_cell.length_b   1.000
_cell.length_c   1.000
_cell.angle_alpha   90.00
_cell.angle_beta   90.00
_cell.angle_gamma   90.00
#
_symmetry.space_group_name_H-M   'P 1'
#
loop_
_entity.id
_entity.type
_entity.pdbx_description
1 polymer ?
#
loop_
_entity_poly.entity_id
_entity_poly.type
_entity_poly.pdbx_seq_one_letter_code
_entity_poly.pdbx_strand_id
1 'polypeptide(L)'
;MPNCSVCLDLVRVATCCVPCGHIFCYSCIHRWISRSPDTKCPQCRGSIHCIQKVILEANESAELTEEDLQDPWSHSDWDNMLLSVLNIWKTSPVKRVCDRVKDRTQSNTYARSFMDGCAQGYQHCSNLLGEFQRVDGDIEDKAEWLKDKTVFYLDILKTRAINHPRIVDLRTRWSNLNDDKKFWYSVLLVITLFLLVADVQNENGLFQLVTWPVCKTMFTVLYEMLRILFYIPVRPVFGLIRCAIEVLWILVDIVINTILCLMNIVTILLLLPANLMNSFGILIPSLATKAKMFLPVVMLLYVFVPNFQLWCRGMLVRLQRNVQAQEN
;
A
#
# COMPACT_ATOMS: atom_id res chain seq x y z
N MET A 1 18.53 21.37 -28.42
CA MET A 1 19.16 20.28 -27.65
C MET A 1 20.38 20.82 -26.92
N PRO A 2 20.69 20.34 -25.72
CA PRO A 2 21.85 20.80 -24.95
C PRO A 2 23.17 20.28 -25.57
N ASN A 3 24.21 21.12 -25.53
CA ASN A 3 25.58 20.74 -25.93
C ASN A 3 26.36 20.25 -24.70
N CYS A 4 27.19 19.22 -24.89
CA CYS A 4 28.02 18.65 -23.85
C CYS A 4 29.22 19.57 -23.55
N SER A 5 29.42 20.00 -22.32
CA SER A 5 30.56 20.88 -21.97
C SER A 5 31.92 20.15 -21.94
N VAL A 6 31.96 18.83 -22.16
CA VAL A 6 33.20 18.04 -22.23
C VAL A 6 33.68 17.85 -23.67
N CYS A 7 32.80 17.47 -24.60
CA CYS A 7 33.16 17.26 -26.01
C CYS A 7 32.71 18.40 -26.93
N LEU A 8 31.94 19.37 -26.41
CA LEU A 8 31.36 20.50 -27.13
C LEU A 8 30.37 20.13 -28.25
N ASP A 9 30.05 18.84 -28.39
CA ASP A 9 29.06 18.32 -29.35
C ASP A 9 27.65 18.20 -28.75
N LEU A 10 26.67 17.99 -29.65
CA LEU A 10 25.28 17.70 -29.33
C LEU A 10 25.14 16.43 -28.48
N VAL A 11 24.39 16.51 -27.38
CA VAL A 11 24.17 15.37 -26.49
C VAL A 11 23.18 14.38 -27.12
N ARG A 12 23.69 13.24 -27.62
CA ARG A 12 22.86 12.15 -28.18
C ARG A 12 22.22 11.26 -27.11
N VAL A 13 22.98 10.96 -26.05
CA VAL A 13 22.51 10.20 -24.89
C VAL A 13 22.81 11.03 -23.66
N ALA A 14 21.77 11.67 -23.12
CA ALA A 14 21.90 12.57 -21.99
C ALA A 14 22.11 11.81 -20.69
N THR A 15 23.10 12.23 -19.92
CA THR A 15 23.37 11.72 -18.58
C THR A 15 23.58 12.91 -17.66
N CYS A 16 22.84 12.96 -16.55
CA CYS A 16 22.94 14.04 -15.58
C CYS A 16 23.76 13.62 -14.34
N CYS A 17 24.47 14.57 -13.75
CA CYS A 17 25.23 14.39 -12.51
C CYS A 17 24.40 14.80 -11.29
N VAL A 18 24.22 13.91 -10.32
CA VAL A 18 23.49 14.21 -9.07
C VAL A 18 24.45 14.70 -7.97
N PRO A 19 24.13 15.78 -7.24
CA PRO A 19 22.87 16.54 -7.24
C PRO A 19 22.83 17.75 -8.19
N CYS A 20 23.93 18.09 -8.85
CA CYS A 20 24.05 19.38 -9.54
C CYS A 20 23.19 19.51 -10.82
N GLY A 21 22.70 18.41 -11.38
CA GLY A 21 21.80 18.39 -12.53
C GLY A 21 22.46 18.67 -13.90
N HIS A 22 23.78 18.88 -13.95
CA HIS A 22 24.48 19.14 -15.22
C HIS A 22 24.48 17.92 -16.15
N ILE A 23 24.24 18.16 -17.44
CA ILE A 23 24.02 17.12 -18.46
C ILE A 23 25.25 16.99 -19.37
N PHE A 24 25.64 15.74 -19.65
CA PHE A 24 26.76 15.38 -20.52
C PHE A 24 26.38 14.19 -21.40
N CYS A 25 27.21 13.91 -22.42
CA CYS A 25 27.16 12.63 -23.11
C CYS A 25 27.56 11.51 -22.14
N TYR A 26 26.85 10.38 -22.20
CA TYR A 26 27.15 9.19 -21.38
C TYR A 26 28.63 8.79 -21.42
N SER A 27 29.21 8.69 -22.63
CA SER A 27 30.62 8.31 -22.82
C SER A 27 31.60 9.35 -22.24
N CYS A 28 31.26 10.63 -22.29
CA CYS A 28 32.10 11.71 -21.78
C CYS A 28 32.17 11.70 -20.25
N ILE A 29 31.03 11.63 -19.57
CA ILE A 29 31.00 11.65 -18.11
C ILE A 29 31.54 10.36 -17.51
N HIS A 30 31.27 9.21 -18.15
CA HIS A 30 31.82 7.93 -17.71
C HIS A 30 33.35 7.91 -17.79
N ARG A 31 33.91 8.41 -18.90
CA ARG A 31 35.37 8.54 -19.06
C ARG A 31 36.00 9.53 -18.08
N TRP A 32 35.27 10.60 -17.73
CA TRP A 32 35.71 11.59 -16.76
C TRP A 32 35.82 10.98 -15.36
N ILE A 33 34.77 10.31 -14.90
CA ILE A 33 34.73 9.65 -13.59
C ILE A 33 35.78 8.54 -13.51
N SER A 34 35.99 7.77 -14.59
CA SER A 34 36.99 6.70 -14.59
C SER A 34 38.44 7.19 -14.52
N ARG A 35 38.71 8.46 -14.83
CA ARG A 35 40.06 9.05 -14.86
C ARG A 35 40.37 9.92 -13.65
N SER A 36 39.37 10.36 -12.90
CA SER A 36 39.55 11.27 -11.78
C SER A 36 39.29 10.57 -10.45
N PRO A 37 40.24 10.58 -9.50
CA PRO A 37 40.04 10.02 -8.16
C PRO A 37 39.00 10.82 -7.35
N ASP A 38 38.89 12.12 -7.64
CA ASP A 38 37.90 13.01 -7.07
C ASP A 38 36.72 13.12 -8.04
N THR A 39 35.65 12.36 -7.82
CA THR A 39 34.43 12.33 -8.65
C THR A 39 33.68 13.68 -8.64
N LYS A 40 34.22 14.69 -9.34
CA LYS A 40 33.70 16.06 -9.38
C LYS A 40 33.12 16.39 -10.75
N CYS A 41 32.03 17.14 -10.76
CA CYS A 41 31.33 17.59 -11.97
C CYS A 41 32.23 18.46 -12.84
N PRO A 42 32.40 18.18 -14.15
CA PRO A 42 33.22 19.00 -15.04
C PRO A 42 32.79 20.47 -15.10
N GLN A 43 31.49 20.74 -14.93
CA GLN A 43 30.91 22.07 -15.10
C GLN A 43 30.95 22.91 -13.83
N CYS A 44 30.50 22.38 -12.69
CA CYS A 44 30.43 23.13 -11.43
C CYS A 44 31.46 22.71 -10.38
N ARG A 45 32.25 21.66 -10.65
CA ARG A 45 33.24 21.08 -9.73
C ARG A 45 32.67 20.53 -8.42
N GLY A 46 31.35 20.46 -8.28
CA GLY A 46 30.67 19.83 -7.13
C GLY A 46 30.83 18.30 -7.13
N SER A 47 30.65 17.66 -5.97
CA SER A 47 30.73 16.20 -5.82
C SER A 47 29.63 15.49 -6.61
N ILE A 48 30.01 14.47 -7.36
CA ILE A 48 29.10 13.56 -8.07
C ILE A 48 28.84 12.37 -7.16
N HIS A 49 27.58 12.18 -6.75
CA HIS A 49 27.17 11.02 -5.98
C HIS A 49 26.73 9.86 -6.87
N CYS A 50 26.06 10.16 -7.98
CA CYS A 50 25.70 9.20 -9.01
C CYS A 50 25.46 9.91 -10.35
N ILE A 51 25.44 9.13 -11.42
CA ILE A 51 25.09 9.56 -12.77
C ILE A 51 23.80 8.84 -13.20
N GLN A 52 22.87 9.57 -13.80
CA GLN A 52 21.59 9.02 -14.24
C GLN A 52 21.36 9.30 -15.73
N LYS A 53 20.98 8.27 -16.49
CA LYS A 53 20.60 8.41 -17.91
C LYS A 53 19.26 9.12 -17.98
N VAL A 54 19.17 10.15 -18.81
CA VAL A 54 17.96 10.94 -19.04
C VAL A 54 17.53 10.74 -20.48
N ILE A 55 16.28 10.37 -20.68
CA ILE A 55 15.67 10.29 -22.01
C ILE A 55 15.21 11.72 -22.34
N LEU A 56 15.92 12.36 -23.27
CA LEU A 56 15.47 13.63 -23.84
C LEU A 56 14.73 13.27 -25.13
N GLU A 57 13.41 13.43 -25.14
CA GLU A 57 12.61 13.26 -26.34
C GLU A 57 12.94 14.35 -27.35
N ALA A 58 13.91 14.06 -28.21
CA ALA A 58 14.11 14.72 -29.49
C ALA A 58 15.00 13.82 -30.36
N ASN A 59 14.40 12.89 -31.09
CA ASN A 59 14.64 12.65 -32.52
C ASN A 59 13.91 11.37 -32.91
N GLU A 60 12.99 11.53 -33.86
CA GLU A 60 12.53 10.47 -34.74
C GLU A 60 13.74 9.73 -35.34
N SER A 61 13.55 8.43 -35.58
CA SER A 61 14.48 7.47 -36.22
C SER A 61 15.59 6.85 -35.35
N ALA A 62 15.21 6.21 -34.25
CA ALA A 62 15.91 5.01 -33.79
C ALA A 62 14.93 3.85 -33.92
N GLU A 63 15.19 2.91 -34.82
CA GLU A 63 14.45 1.64 -34.92
C GLU A 63 14.57 0.92 -33.56
N LEU A 64 13.46 0.84 -32.85
CA LEU A 64 13.31 0.06 -31.63
C LEU A 64 13.34 -1.41 -32.02
N THR A 65 14.26 -2.19 -31.44
CA THR A 65 14.30 -3.64 -31.66
C THR A 65 13.17 -4.31 -30.86
N GLU A 66 12.73 -5.50 -31.25
CA GLU A 66 11.67 -6.25 -30.54
C GLU A 66 12.02 -6.55 -29.05
N GLU A 67 13.29 -6.45 -28.66
CA GLU A 67 13.73 -6.48 -27.25
C GLU A 67 13.34 -5.22 -26.45
N ASP A 68 13.13 -4.07 -27.09
CA ASP A 68 12.75 -2.81 -26.43
C ASP A 68 11.22 -2.72 -26.18
N LEU A 69 10.42 -3.63 -26.77
CA LEU A 69 8.97 -3.73 -26.60
C LEU A 69 8.55 -4.65 -25.44
N GLN A 70 9.45 -4.88 -24.48
CA GLN A 70 9.08 -5.50 -23.21
C GLN A 70 8.29 -4.49 -22.38
N ASP A 71 7.03 -4.80 -22.06
CA ASP A 71 6.14 -4.01 -21.20
C ASP A 71 6.91 -3.47 -19.97
N PRO A 72 7.09 -2.13 -19.85
CA PRO A 72 7.83 -1.51 -18.75
C PRO A 72 7.28 -1.84 -17.37
N TRP A 73 6.07 -2.40 -17.29
CA TRP A 73 5.37 -2.73 -16.05
C TRP A 73 5.36 -4.25 -15.76
N SER A 74 6.07 -5.07 -16.54
CA SER A 74 6.00 -6.54 -16.45
C SER A 74 6.88 -7.19 -15.37
N HIS A 75 7.72 -6.42 -14.67
CA HIS A 75 8.43 -6.89 -13.48
C HIS A 75 8.06 -6.04 -12.27
N SER A 76 8.00 -6.68 -11.10
CA SER A 76 7.50 -6.20 -9.82
C SER A 76 8.28 -5.00 -9.25
N ASP A 77 8.15 -3.83 -9.88
CA ASP A 77 8.87 -2.59 -9.57
C ASP A 77 8.31 -1.82 -8.35
N TRP A 78 7.47 -2.46 -7.52
CA TRP A 78 7.07 -1.92 -6.22
C TRP A 78 8.29 -1.55 -5.37
N ASP A 79 9.35 -2.37 -5.44
CA ASP A 79 10.60 -2.11 -4.73
C ASP A 79 11.30 -0.85 -5.24
N ASN A 80 11.32 -0.63 -6.57
CA ASN A 80 11.94 0.54 -7.19
C ASN A 80 11.15 1.84 -6.92
N MET A 81 9.82 1.76 -6.90
CA MET A 81 8.97 2.89 -6.51
C MET A 81 9.12 3.20 -5.01
N LEU A 82 9.12 2.18 -4.15
CA LEU A 82 9.36 2.36 -2.72
C LEU A 82 10.76 2.90 -2.42
N LEU A 83 11.80 2.42 -3.12
CA LEU A 83 13.17 2.92 -3.03
C LEU A 83 13.25 4.40 -3.44
N SER A 84 12.54 4.79 -4.50
CA SER A 84 12.44 6.17 -4.94
C SER A 84 11.78 7.05 -3.88
N VAL A 85 10.64 6.63 -3.34
CA VAL A 85 9.94 7.34 -2.25
C VAL A 85 10.81 7.42 -0.98
N LEU A 86 11.51 6.33 -0.64
CA LEU A 86 12.41 6.27 0.51
C LEU A 86 13.61 7.21 0.34
N ASN A 87 14.16 7.32 -0.87
CA ASN A 87 15.26 8.24 -1.19
C ASN A 87 14.81 9.70 -1.18
N ILE A 88 13.59 9.99 -1.66
CA ILE A 88 12.98 11.33 -1.55
C ILE A 88 12.78 11.68 -0.08
N TRP A 89 12.23 10.75 0.73
CA TRP A 89 12.08 10.95 2.17
C TRP A 89 13.42 11.22 2.86
N LYS A 90 14.43 10.38 2.59
CA LYS A 90 15.80 10.53 3.16
C LYS A 90 16.45 11.87 2.82
N THR A 91 16.18 12.41 1.64
CA THR A 91 16.76 13.69 1.18
C THR A 91 15.90 14.91 1.53
N SER A 92 14.68 14.70 2.00
CA SER A 92 13.73 15.78 2.27
C SER A 92 14.19 16.72 3.40
N PRO A 93 13.88 18.04 3.30
CA PRO A 93 14.08 18.98 4.40
C PRO A 93 13.32 18.57 5.67
N VAL A 94 12.17 17.89 5.51
CA VAL A 94 11.33 17.37 6.58
C VAL A 94 12.10 16.34 7.41
N LYS A 95 12.79 15.39 6.75
CA LYS A 95 13.61 14.41 7.45
C LYS A 95 14.73 15.05 8.28
N ARG A 96 15.38 16.10 7.77
CA ARG A 96 16.39 16.85 8.53
C ARG A 96 15.81 17.56 9.76
N VAL A 97 14.58 18.06 9.68
CA VAL A 97 13.88 18.63 10.84
C VAL A 97 13.56 17.53 11.84
N CYS A 98 13.03 16.39 11.39
CA CYS A 98 12.75 15.24 12.24
C CYS A 98 14.01 14.70 12.93
N ASP A 99 15.14 14.66 12.23
CA ASP A 99 16.42 14.22 12.80
C ASP A 99 16.93 15.21 13.86
N ARG A 100 16.85 16.52 13.61
CA ARG A 100 17.16 17.54 14.63
C ARG A 100 16.26 17.44 15.86
N VAL A 101 14.96 17.19 15.67
CA VAL A 101 14.01 16.98 16.77
C VAL A 101 14.37 15.71 17.53
N LYS A 102 14.65 14.61 16.82
CA LYS A 102 15.09 13.34 17.41
C LYS A 102 16.35 13.51 18.24
N ASP A 103 17.38 14.19 17.72
CA ASP A 103 18.63 14.44 18.44
C ASP A 103 18.39 15.24 19.72
N ARG A 104 17.51 16.25 19.65
CA ARG A 104 17.13 17.09 20.80
C ARG A 104 16.23 16.38 21.81
N THR A 105 15.41 15.44 21.36
CA THR A 105 14.64 14.56 22.24
C THR A 105 15.55 13.53 22.91
N GLN A 106 16.51 12.96 22.17
CA GLN A 106 17.49 12.00 22.71
C GLN A 106 18.53 12.62 23.64
N SER A 107 18.76 13.93 23.56
CA SER A 107 19.61 14.64 24.53
C SER A 107 18.97 14.77 25.92
N ASN A 108 17.66 14.55 26.05
CA ASN A 108 16.98 14.48 27.34
C ASN A 108 17.04 13.04 27.88
N THR A 109 17.62 12.85 29.07
CA THR A 109 17.82 11.54 29.71
C THR A 109 16.52 10.76 29.92
N TYR A 110 15.43 11.45 30.29
CA TYR A 110 14.12 10.83 30.48
C TYR A 110 13.49 10.38 29.16
N ALA A 111 13.57 11.22 28.13
CA ALA A 111 13.04 10.89 26.81
C ALA A 111 13.85 9.77 26.14
N ARG A 112 15.17 9.72 26.35
CA ARG A 112 16.01 8.59 25.90
C ARG A 112 15.61 7.29 26.59
N SER A 113 15.47 7.29 27.92
CA SER A 113 15.03 6.11 28.68
C SER A 113 13.65 5.61 28.25
N PHE A 114 12.72 6.53 27.96
CA PHE A 114 11.41 6.20 27.43
C PHE A 114 11.50 5.57 26.02
N MET A 115 12.25 6.19 25.11
CA MET A 115 12.43 5.68 23.74
C MET A 115 13.12 4.31 23.70
N ASP A 116 14.13 4.10 24.55
CA ASP A 116 14.80 2.80 24.68
C ASP A 116 13.85 1.74 25.24
N GLY A 117 12.98 2.11 26.20
CA GLY A 117 11.91 1.25 26.69
C GLY A 117 10.91 0.86 25.61
N CYS A 118 10.48 1.83 24.78
CA CYS A 118 9.60 1.56 23.63
C CYS A 118 10.27 0.66 22.58
N ALA A 119 11.55 0.87 22.29
CA ALA A 119 12.30 0.05 21.33
C ALA A 119 12.46 -1.39 21.83
N GLN A 120 12.76 -1.58 23.12
CA GLN A 120 12.80 -2.90 23.75
C GLN A 120 11.43 -3.59 23.73
N GLY A 121 10.37 -2.84 24.02
CA GLY A 121 8.98 -3.33 23.93
C GLY A 121 8.62 -3.78 22.51
N TYR A 122 8.97 -2.98 21.50
CA TYR A 122 8.75 -3.34 20.09
C TYR A 122 9.50 -4.62 19.70
N GLN A 123 10.77 -4.74 20.07
CA GLN A 123 11.56 -5.94 19.77
C GLN A 123 10.95 -7.18 20.44
N HIS A 124 10.46 -7.06 21.68
CA HIS A 124 9.76 -8.14 22.37
C HIS A 124 8.44 -8.52 21.68
N CYS A 125 7.61 -7.56 21.30
CA CYS A 125 6.38 -7.84 20.57
C CYS A 125 6.64 -8.48 19.20
N SER A 126 7.67 -8.01 18.48
CA SER A 126 8.07 -8.58 17.19
C SER A 126 8.53 -10.05 17.34
N ASN A 127 9.36 -10.33 18.34
CA ASN A 127 9.78 -11.69 18.63
C ASN A 127 8.59 -12.58 19.02
N LEU A 128 7.68 -12.06 19.85
CA LEU A 128 6.47 -12.77 20.27
C LEU A 128 5.54 -13.09 19.09
N LEU A 129 5.38 -12.14 18.16
CA LEU A 129 4.61 -12.36 16.94
C LEU A 129 5.28 -13.41 16.05
N GLY A 130 6.60 -13.39 15.94
CA GLY A 130 7.36 -14.40 15.23
C GLY A 130 7.28 -15.79 15.88
N GLU A 131 7.23 -15.87 17.21
CA GLU A 131 6.97 -17.14 17.92
C GLU A 131 5.54 -17.63 17.66
N PHE A 132 4.54 -16.74 17.75
CA PHE A 132 3.14 -17.05 17.48
C PHE A 132 2.90 -17.59 16.06
N GLN A 133 3.57 -17.02 15.07
CA GLN A 133 3.49 -17.47 13.68
C GLN A 133 4.07 -18.88 13.46
N ARG A 134 4.97 -19.34 14.32
CA ARG A 134 5.59 -20.67 14.27
C ARG A 134 4.85 -21.73 15.09
N VAL A 135 3.76 -21.36 15.76
CA VAL A 135 2.91 -22.32 16.47
C VAL A 135 2.09 -23.08 15.43
N ASP A 136 2.45 -24.34 15.24
CA ASP A 136 1.71 -25.30 14.41
C ASP A 136 0.54 -25.84 15.23
N GLY A 137 -0.69 -25.76 14.68
CA GLY A 137 -1.91 -26.15 15.39
C GLY A 137 -3.13 -25.37 14.90
N ASP A 138 -4.32 -25.80 15.35
CA ASP A 138 -5.57 -25.11 15.07
C ASP A 138 -5.70 -23.83 15.93
N ILE A 139 -6.78 -23.08 15.74
CA ILE A 139 -7.04 -21.83 16.47
C ILE A 139 -7.03 -22.04 18.00
N GLU A 140 -7.47 -23.21 18.46
CA GLU A 140 -7.49 -23.57 19.89
C GLU A 140 -6.07 -23.70 20.47
N ASP A 141 -5.15 -24.35 19.76
CA ASP A 141 -3.74 -24.50 20.17
C ASP A 141 -3.04 -23.13 20.25
N LYS A 142 -3.34 -22.25 19.28
CA LYS A 142 -2.83 -20.86 19.26
C LYS A 142 -3.38 -20.03 20.42
N ALA A 143 -4.64 -20.24 20.80
CA ALA A 143 -5.26 -19.55 21.93
C ALA A 143 -4.66 -20.03 23.26
N GLU A 144 -4.41 -21.33 23.41
CA GLU A 144 -3.77 -21.89 24.61
C GLU A 144 -2.32 -21.41 24.75
N TRP A 145 -1.55 -21.39 23.66
CA TRP A 145 -0.21 -20.79 23.64
C TRP A 145 -0.20 -19.32 24.08
N LEU A 146 -1.17 -18.53 23.60
CA LEU A 146 -1.33 -17.12 23.95
C LEU A 146 -1.61 -16.94 25.44
N LYS A 147 -2.46 -17.80 26.01
CA LYS A 147 -2.78 -17.81 27.43
C LYS A 147 -1.54 -18.11 28.27
N ASP A 148 -0.79 -19.15 27.90
CA ASP A 148 0.44 -19.54 28.62
C ASP A 148 1.51 -18.45 28.56
N LYS A 149 1.72 -17.83 27.39
CA LYS A 149 2.64 -16.69 27.28
C LYS A 149 2.18 -15.50 28.12
N THR A 150 0.89 -15.20 28.14
CA THR A 150 0.35 -14.10 28.96
C THR A 150 0.62 -14.35 30.44
N VAL A 151 0.38 -15.57 30.93
CA VAL A 151 0.67 -15.95 32.32
C VAL A 151 2.17 -15.83 32.62
N PHE A 152 3.03 -16.30 31.72
CA PHE A 152 4.48 -16.19 31.84
C PHE A 152 4.96 -14.74 31.98
N TYR A 153 4.48 -13.83 31.13
CA TYR A 153 4.85 -12.41 31.23
C TYR A 153 4.31 -11.74 32.48
N LEU A 154 3.10 -12.09 32.91
CA LEU A 154 2.54 -11.61 34.18
C LEU A 154 3.40 -12.07 35.37
N ASP A 155 3.93 -13.29 35.35
CA ASP A 155 4.80 -13.79 36.42
C ASP A 155 6.17 -13.07 36.43
N ILE A 156 6.74 -12.77 35.26
CA ILE A 156 7.95 -11.93 35.15
C ILE A 156 7.68 -10.54 35.74
N LEU A 157 6.56 -9.91 35.38
CA LEU A 157 6.20 -8.58 35.88
C LEU A 157 5.99 -8.61 37.39
N LYS A 158 5.28 -9.62 37.90
CA LYS A 158 5.09 -9.86 39.33
C LYS A 158 6.43 -10.00 40.04
N THR A 159 7.34 -10.81 39.51
CA THR A 159 8.67 -11.04 40.07
C THR A 159 9.51 -9.75 40.08
N ARG A 160 9.48 -8.98 38.97
CA ARG A 160 10.15 -7.67 38.90
C ARG A 160 9.57 -6.66 39.88
N ALA A 161 8.25 -6.63 40.05
CA ALA A 161 7.58 -5.76 41.01
C ALA A 161 7.97 -6.13 42.45
N ILE A 162 7.88 -7.42 42.81
CA ILE A 162 8.25 -7.90 44.15
C ILE A 162 9.72 -7.61 44.48
N ASN A 163 10.62 -7.75 43.49
CA ASN A 163 12.06 -7.54 43.66
C ASN A 163 12.50 -6.09 43.39
N HIS A 164 11.56 -5.17 43.17
CA HIS A 164 11.90 -3.78 42.93
C HIS A 164 12.62 -3.20 44.17
N PRO A 165 13.75 -2.47 44.02
CA PRO A 165 14.58 -2.04 45.15
C PRO A 165 13.81 -1.28 46.24
N ARG A 166 12.84 -0.45 45.84
CA ARG A 166 11.96 0.27 46.78
C ARG A 166 11.00 -0.65 47.53
N ILE A 167 10.48 -1.68 46.88
CA ILE A 167 9.58 -2.65 47.51
C ILE A 167 10.36 -3.53 48.48
N VAL A 168 11.59 -3.90 48.12
CA VAL A 168 12.50 -4.62 49.01
C VAL A 168 12.89 -3.77 50.23
N ASP A 169 13.23 -2.49 50.06
CA ASP A 169 13.50 -1.54 51.16
C ASP A 169 12.28 -1.33 52.07
N LEU A 170 11.08 -1.20 51.49
CA LEU A 170 9.85 -1.13 52.28
C LEU A 170 9.58 -2.43 53.05
N ARG A 171 9.81 -3.58 52.42
CA ARG A 171 9.66 -4.90 53.05
C ARG A 171 10.64 -5.08 54.21
N THR A 172 11.91 -4.68 54.06
CA THR A 172 12.90 -4.79 55.15
C THR A 172 12.61 -3.82 56.29
N ARG A 173 12.14 -2.60 55.98
CA ARG A 173 11.65 -1.67 57.03
C ARG A 173 10.44 -2.21 57.76
N TRP A 174 9.52 -2.86 57.04
CA TRP A 174 8.36 -3.54 57.62
C TRP A 174 8.75 -4.72 58.51
N SER A 175 9.68 -5.57 58.08
CA SER A 175 10.14 -6.71 58.89
C SER A 175 10.82 -6.26 60.17
N ASN A 176 11.55 -5.14 60.13
CA ASN A 176 12.29 -4.58 61.27
C ASN A 176 11.42 -3.81 62.27
N LEU A 177 10.12 -3.65 62.02
CA LEU A 177 9.19 -3.04 62.96
C LEU A 177 8.82 -4.01 64.09
N ASN A 178 8.71 -3.50 65.32
CA ASN A 178 8.15 -4.25 66.45
C ASN A 178 6.72 -4.71 66.15
N ASP A 179 6.34 -5.88 66.67
CA ASP A 179 5.03 -6.47 66.41
C ASP A 179 3.88 -5.59 66.92
N ASP A 180 4.08 -4.86 68.01
CA ASP A 180 3.12 -3.83 68.48
C ASP A 180 2.91 -2.74 67.43
N LYS A 181 3.98 -2.26 66.78
CA LYS A 181 3.87 -1.23 65.74
C LYS A 181 3.22 -1.79 64.48
N LYS A 182 3.52 -3.04 64.10
CA LYS A 182 2.84 -3.72 62.97
C LYS A 182 1.35 -3.88 63.23
N PHE A 183 0.97 -4.23 64.46
CA PHE A 183 -0.43 -4.32 64.88
C PHE A 183 -1.12 -2.96 64.73
N TRP A 184 -0.55 -1.89 65.29
CA TRP A 184 -1.11 -0.55 65.19
C TRP A 184 -1.19 -0.03 63.75
N TYR A 185 -0.17 -0.26 62.92
CA TYR A 185 -0.24 0.11 61.49
C TYR A 185 -1.29 -0.68 60.72
N SER A 186 -1.48 -1.97 61.04
CA SER A 186 -2.53 -2.79 60.43
C SER A 186 -3.92 -2.31 60.84
N VAL A 187 -4.12 -1.98 62.11
CA VAL A 187 -5.37 -1.38 62.61
C VAL A 187 -5.61 -0.02 61.94
N LEU A 188 -4.59 0.83 61.85
CA LEU A 188 -4.70 2.14 61.19
C LEU A 188 -5.06 1.99 59.71
N LEU A 189 -4.47 1.02 59.01
CA LEU A 189 -4.79 0.72 57.61
C LEU A 189 -6.23 0.26 57.44
N VAL A 190 -6.73 -0.62 58.32
CA VAL A 190 -8.13 -1.08 58.31
C VAL A 190 -9.09 0.09 58.57
N ILE A 191 -8.80 0.94 59.56
CA ILE A 191 -9.59 2.14 59.84
C ILE A 191 -9.57 3.08 58.63
N THR A 192 -8.40 3.30 58.03
CA THR A 192 -8.25 4.17 56.85
C THR A 192 -9.06 3.63 55.67
N LEU A 193 -9.00 2.31 55.41
CA LEU A 193 -9.80 1.66 54.38
C LEU A 193 -11.29 1.79 54.65
N PHE A 194 -11.72 1.61 55.90
CA PHE A 194 -13.12 1.75 56.28
C PHE A 194 -13.63 3.18 56.09
N LEU A 195 -12.83 4.18 56.50
CA LEU A 195 -13.12 5.59 56.25
C LEU A 195 -13.16 5.92 54.75
N LEU A 196 -12.27 5.34 53.95
CA LEU A 196 -12.26 5.51 52.50
C LEU A 196 -13.52 4.92 51.85
N VAL A 197 -13.96 3.74 52.29
CA VAL A 197 -15.20 3.12 51.82
C VAL A 197 -16.42 3.95 52.23
N ALA A 198 -16.46 4.45 53.47
CA ALA A 198 -17.53 5.34 53.92
C ALA A 198 -17.55 6.66 53.12
N ASP A 199 -16.38 7.22 52.80
CA ASP A 199 -16.23 8.44 52.00
C ASP A 199 -16.60 8.22 50.53
N VAL A 200 -16.34 7.03 49.97
CA VAL A 200 -16.80 6.63 48.63
C VAL A 200 -18.33 6.53 48.57
N GLN A 201 -18.98 6.08 49.63
CA GLN A 201 -20.44 5.98 49.72
C GLN A 201 -21.12 7.35 49.93
N ASN A 202 -20.38 8.34 50.42
CA ASN A 202 -20.89 9.68 50.60
C ASN A 202 -20.74 10.49 49.31
N GLU A 203 -21.85 10.99 48.77
CA GLU A 203 -21.85 11.80 47.53
C GLU A 203 -21.05 13.11 47.70
N ASN A 204 -20.94 13.61 48.93
CA ASN A 204 -20.13 14.78 49.30
C ASN A 204 -18.76 14.41 49.88
N GLY A 205 -18.33 13.16 49.74
CA GLY A 205 -17.03 12.69 50.22
C GLY A 205 -15.86 13.30 49.46
N LEU A 206 -14.70 13.39 50.11
CA LEU A 206 -13.46 13.90 49.50
C LEU A 206 -13.09 13.11 48.24
N PHE A 207 -13.29 11.79 48.30
CA PHE A 207 -13.02 10.88 47.20
C PHE A 207 -13.93 11.17 46.01
N GLN A 208 -15.24 11.33 46.21
CA GLN A 208 -16.16 11.63 45.12
C GLN A 208 -15.96 13.04 44.54
N LEU A 209 -15.66 14.03 45.38
CA LEU A 209 -15.52 15.43 44.95
C LEU A 209 -14.18 15.75 44.28
N VAL A 210 -13.09 15.14 44.74
CA VAL A 210 -11.73 15.54 44.34
C VAL A 210 -10.98 14.39 43.70
N THR A 211 -10.87 13.25 44.38
CA THR A 211 -10.01 12.15 43.93
C THR A 211 -10.56 11.48 42.66
N TRP A 212 -11.86 11.21 42.64
CA TRP A 212 -12.55 10.52 41.55
C TRP A 212 -12.54 11.32 40.24
N PRO A 213 -12.88 12.64 40.21
CA PRO A 213 -12.80 13.42 38.98
C PRO A 213 -11.38 13.51 38.43
N VAL A 214 -10.38 13.66 39.30
CA VAL A 214 -8.96 13.71 38.90
C VAL A 214 -8.51 12.37 38.32
N CYS A 215 -8.80 11.26 39.00
CA CYS A 215 -8.50 9.92 38.48
C CYS A 215 -9.23 9.65 37.17
N LYS A 216 -10.53 9.94 37.10
CA LYS A 216 -11.33 9.81 35.88
C LYS A 216 -10.71 10.58 34.73
N THR A 217 -10.33 11.83 34.95
CA THR A 217 -9.66 12.67 33.94
C THR A 217 -8.32 12.07 33.51
N MET A 218 -7.50 11.61 34.47
CA MET A 218 -6.22 10.97 34.17
C MET A 218 -6.40 9.69 33.31
N PHE A 219 -7.35 8.83 33.67
CA PHE A 219 -7.66 7.63 32.91
C PHE A 219 -8.24 7.94 31.54
N THR A 220 -9.08 8.97 31.40
CA THR A 220 -9.59 9.42 30.11
C THR A 220 -8.46 9.91 29.21
N VAL A 221 -7.53 10.71 29.73
CA VAL A 221 -6.36 11.17 28.97
C VAL A 221 -5.50 9.98 28.54
N LEU A 222 -5.23 9.03 29.44
CA LEU A 222 -4.48 7.82 29.12
C LEU A 222 -5.16 6.98 28.03
N TYR A 223 -6.49 6.81 28.13
CA TYR A 223 -7.29 6.11 27.13
C TYR A 223 -7.21 6.77 25.76
N GLU A 224 -7.34 8.11 25.68
CA GLU A 224 -7.22 8.83 24.41
C GLU A 224 -5.81 8.74 23.83
N MET A 225 -4.77 8.78 24.66
CA MET A 225 -3.39 8.56 24.20
C MET A 225 -3.20 7.16 23.61
N LEU A 226 -3.71 6.12 24.29
CA LEU A 226 -3.70 4.76 23.76
C LEU A 226 -4.50 4.66 22.46
N ARG A 227 -5.68 5.29 22.39
CA ARG A 227 -6.51 5.29 21.18
C ARG A 227 -5.78 5.91 20.00
N ILE A 228 -5.08 7.03 20.20
CA ILE A 228 -4.24 7.65 19.17
C ILE A 228 -3.09 6.71 18.77
N LEU A 229 -2.42 6.10 19.75
CA LEU A 229 -1.32 5.16 19.52
C LEU A 229 -1.74 3.96 18.66
N PHE A 230 -2.95 3.43 18.89
CA PHE A 230 -3.53 2.34 18.08
C PHE A 230 -4.12 2.83 16.76
N TYR A 231 -4.62 4.06 16.69
CA TYR A 231 -5.20 4.61 15.46
C TYR A 231 -4.15 4.85 14.36
N ILE A 232 -2.94 5.28 14.75
CA ILE A 232 -1.81 5.53 13.81
C ILE A 232 -1.48 4.30 12.94
N PRO A 233 -1.30 3.08 13.49
CA PRO A 233 -1.03 1.88 12.67
C PRO A 233 -2.27 1.28 12.01
N VAL A 234 -3.47 1.40 12.62
CA VAL A 234 -4.69 0.77 12.07
C VAL A 234 -5.21 1.51 10.83
N ARG A 235 -5.10 2.83 10.78
CA ARG A 235 -5.59 3.64 9.65
C ARG A 235 -4.98 3.28 8.28
N PRO A 236 -3.65 3.14 8.11
CA PRO A 236 -3.08 2.74 6.81
C PRO A 236 -3.47 1.32 6.41
N VAL A 237 -3.58 0.40 7.37
CA VAL A 237 -4.02 -0.99 7.10
C VAL A 237 -5.48 -1.01 6.63
N PHE A 238 -6.37 -0.30 7.31
CA PHE A 238 -7.77 -0.19 6.90
C PHE A 238 -7.91 0.50 5.53
N GLY A 239 -7.09 1.51 5.26
CA GLY A 239 -7.03 2.16 3.94
C GLY A 239 -6.62 1.20 2.83
N LEU A 240 -5.57 0.39 3.06
CA LEU A 240 -5.12 -0.63 2.11
C LEU A 240 -6.19 -1.70 1.84
N ILE A 241 -6.84 -2.21 2.89
CA ILE A 241 -7.92 -3.20 2.77
C ILE A 241 -9.08 -2.64 1.96
N ARG A 242 -9.49 -1.38 2.24
CA ARG A 242 -10.56 -0.74 1.49
C ARG A 242 -10.20 -0.59 0.01
N CYS A 243 -9.00 -0.13 -0.32
CA CYS A 243 -8.55 -0.05 -1.71
C CYS A 243 -8.55 -1.43 -2.39
N ALA A 244 -8.12 -2.49 -1.71
CA ALA A 244 -8.14 -3.84 -2.25
C ALA A 244 -9.56 -4.33 -2.56
N ILE A 245 -10.53 -4.04 -1.68
CA ILE A 245 -11.94 -4.39 -1.89
C ILE A 245 -12.51 -3.65 -3.10
N GLU A 246 -12.23 -2.35 -3.26
CA GLU A 246 -12.71 -1.58 -4.41
C GLU A 246 -12.15 -2.11 -5.74
N VAL A 247 -10.84 -2.44 -5.76
CA VAL A 247 -10.22 -3.06 -6.95
C VAL A 247 -10.89 -4.39 -7.28
N LEU A 248 -11.20 -5.22 -6.28
CA LEU A 248 -11.86 -6.50 -6.47
C LEU A 248 -13.28 -6.33 -7.03
N TRP A 249 -14.04 -5.33 -6.57
CA TRP A 249 -15.35 -4.99 -7.13
C TRP A 249 -15.28 -4.56 -8.59
N ILE A 250 -14.29 -3.73 -8.95
CA ILE A 250 -14.08 -3.31 -10.34
C ILE A 250 -13.77 -4.53 -11.22
N LEU A 251 -12.93 -5.45 -10.76
CA LEU A 251 -12.62 -6.68 -11.51
C LEU A 251 -13.86 -7.56 -11.71
N VAL A 252 -14.68 -7.72 -10.67
CA VAL A 252 -15.95 -8.46 -10.75
C VAL A 252 -16.88 -7.83 -11.78
N ASP A 253 -17.02 -6.50 -11.77
CA ASP A 253 -17.87 -5.78 -12.73
C ASP A 253 -17.38 -5.95 -14.17
N ILE A 254 -16.06 -5.87 -14.41
CA ILE A 254 -15.47 -6.14 -15.73
C ILE A 254 -15.78 -7.56 -16.20
N VAL A 255 -15.65 -8.56 -15.32
CA VAL A 255 -15.94 -9.97 -15.66
C VAL A 255 -17.42 -10.16 -16.00
N ILE A 256 -18.33 -9.61 -15.19
CA ILE A 256 -19.78 -9.70 -15.43
C ILE A 256 -20.14 -9.06 -16.77
N ASN A 257 -19.66 -7.84 -17.04
CA ASN A 257 -19.93 -7.15 -18.30
C ASN A 257 -19.36 -7.90 -19.51
N THR A 258 -18.19 -8.52 -19.37
CA THR A 258 -17.60 -9.36 -20.43
C THR A 258 -18.47 -10.58 -20.72
N ILE A 259 -18.95 -11.27 -19.68
CA ILE A 259 -19.85 -12.43 -19.83
C ILE A 259 -21.18 -12.01 -20.49
N LEU A 260 -21.79 -10.90 -20.05
CA LEU A 260 -23.02 -10.38 -20.64
C LEU A 260 -22.83 -10.00 -22.12
N CYS A 261 -21.70 -9.40 -22.47
CA CYS A 261 -21.36 -9.09 -23.86
C CYS A 261 -21.29 -10.36 -24.71
N LEU A 262 -20.60 -11.41 -24.22
CA LEU A 262 -20.52 -12.70 -24.90
C LEU A 262 -21.91 -13.34 -25.08
N MET A 263 -22.75 -13.33 -24.03
CA MET A 263 -24.12 -13.85 -24.10
C MET A 263 -24.97 -13.10 -25.13
N ASN A 264 -24.84 -11.77 -25.20
CA ASN A 264 -25.53 -10.96 -26.19
C ASN A 264 -25.06 -11.28 -27.62
N ILE A 265 -23.74 -11.43 -27.84
CA ILE A 265 -23.19 -11.83 -29.15
C ILE A 265 -23.74 -13.20 -29.57
N VAL A 266 -23.73 -14.19 -28.68
CA VAL A 266 -24.30 -15.53 -28.93
C VAL A 266 -25.79 -15.43 -29.26
N THR A 267 -26.54 -14.63 -28.51
CA THR A 267 -27.98 -14.41 -28.73
C THR A 267 -28.25 -13.79 -30.09
N ILE A 268 -27.47 -12.77 -30.49
CA ILE A 268 -27.55 -12.15 -31.82
C ILE A 268 -27.23 -13.18 -32.91
N LEU A 269 -26.15 -13.96 -32.75
CA LEU A 269 -25.75 -14.99 -33.72
C LEU A 269 -26.80 -16.12 -33.87
N LEU A 270 -27.50 -16.48 -32.79
CA LEU A 270 -28.57 -17.49 -32.82
C LEU A 270 -29.89 -16.95 -33.37
N LEU A 271 -30.19 -15.66 -33.17
CA LEU A 271 -31.42 -15.02 -33.65
C LEU A 271 -31.29 -14.45 -35.06
N LEU A 272 -30.08 -14.15 -35.55
CA LEU A 272 -29.84 -13.68 -36.92
C LEU A 272 -30.45 -14.63 -37.97
N PRO A 273 -30.24 -15.96 -37.89
CA PRO A 273 -30.84 -16.92 -38.83
C PRO A 273 -32.37 -16.92 -38.77
N ALA A 274 -32.96 -16.80 -37.58
CA ALA A 274 -34.41 -16.81 -37.39
C ALA A 274 -35.08 -15.55 -37.96
N ASN A 275 -34.49 -14.37 -37.71
CA ASN A 275 -35.01 -13.10 -38.21
C ASN A 275 -34.80 -12.93 -39.72
N LEU A 276 -33.67 -13.40 -40.26
CA LEU A 276 -33.45 -13.47 -41.71
C LEU A 276 -34.44 -14.43 -42.38
N MET A 277 -34.71 -15.59 -41.78
CA MET A 277 -35.70 -16.57 -42.28
C MET A 277 -37.13 -16.00 -42.30
N ASN A 278 -37.54 -15.25 -41.27
CA ASN A 278 -38.86 -14.62 -41.22
C ASN A 278 -39.01 -13.48 -42.24
N SER A 279 -37.93 -12.74 -42.52
CA SER A 279 -37.95 -11.61 -43.46
C SER A 279 -38.03 -12.09 -44.93
N PHE A 280 -37.44 -13.25 -45.24
CA PHE A 280 -37.53 -13.87 -46.57
C PHE A 280 -38.87 -14.58 -46.85
N GLY A 281 -39.65 -14.90 -45.81
CA GLY A 281 -40.96 -15.54 -45.96
C GLY A 281 -42.05 -14.62 -46.51
N ILE A 282 -41.88 -13.31 -46.44
CA ILE A 282 -42.90 -12.32 -46.81
C ILE A 282 -42.78 -11.88 -48.27
N LEU A 283 -41.59 -11.93 -48.89
CA LEU A 283 -41.37 -11.26 -50.17
C LEU A 283 -41.55 -12.11 -51.44
N ILE A 284 -41.21 -13.41 -51.52
CA ILE A 284 -41.40 -14.19 -52.77
C ILE A 284 -41.56 -15.71 -52.50
N PRO A 285 -42.76 -16.30 -52.62
CA PRO A 285 -42.97 -17.73 -52.32
C PRO A 285 -42.31 -18.72 -53.31
N SER A 286 -42.07 -18.32 -54.56
CA SER A 286 -41.66 -19.24 -55.64
C SER A 286 -40.15 -19.31 -55.94
N LEU A 287 -39.34 -18.36 -55.43
CA LEU A 287 -37.88 -18.38 -55.60
C LEU A 287 -37.11 -18.99 -54.40
N ALA A 288 -37.82 -19.21 -53.29
CA ALA A 288 -37.24 -19.54 -52.00
C ALA A 288 -36.49 -20.88 -52.00
N THR A 289 -36.93 -21.88 -52.78
CA THR A 289 -36.37 -23.23 -52.69
C THR A 289 -34.98 -23.34 -53.31
N LYS A 290 -34.65 -22.55 -54.34
CA LYS A 290 -33.30 -22.49 -54.92
C LYS A 290 -32.40 -21.52 -54.15
N ALA A 291 -32.92 -20.41 -53.64
CA ALA A 291 -32.15 -19.46 -52.82
C ALA A 291 -31.72 -20.07 -51.47
N LYS A 292 -32.59 -20.89 -50.84
CA LYS A 292 -32.31 -21.57 -49.56
C LYS A 292 -31.10 -22.50 -49.59
N MET A 293 -30.77 -23.09 -50.75
CA MET A 293 -29.66 -24.04 -50.88
C MET A 293 -28.30 -23.36 -51.06
N PHE A 294 -28.26 -22.16 -51.66
CA PHE A 294 -27.02 -21.43 -51.96
C PHE A 294 -26.69 -20.32 -50.95
N LEU A 295 -27.66 -19.84 -50.17
CA LEU A 295 -27.47 -18.75 -49.20
C LEU A 295 -26.39 -19.04 -48.14
N PRO A 296 -26.27 -20.26 -47.57
CA PRO A 296 -25.20 -20.57 -46.61
C PRO A 296 -23.81 -20.52 -47.26
N VAL A 297 -23.69 -20.98 -48.50
CA VAL A 297 -22.43 -20.99 -49.27
C VAL A 297 -22.01 -19.57 -49.65
N VAL A 298 -22.97 -18.72 -50.04
CA VAL A 298 -22.72 -17.30 -50.33
C VAL A 298 -22.34 -16.52 -49.07
N MET A 299 -22.96 -16.82 -47.92
CA MET A 299 -22.60 -16.22 -46.62
C MET A 299 -21.20 -16.65 -46.15
N LEU A 300 -20.84 -17.93 -46.33
CA LEU A 300 -19.48 -18.43 -46.07
C LEU A 300 -18.45 -17.76 -46.99
N LEU A 301 -18.74 -17.64 -48.29
CA LEU A 301 -17.87 -16.94 -49.24
C LEU A 301 -17.74 -15.45 -48.90
N TYR A 302 -18.79 -14.81 -48.39
CA TYR A 302 -18.74 -13.42 -47.93
C TYR A 302 -17.89 -13.26 -46.67
N VAL A 303 -17.92 -14.19 -45.72
CA VAL A 303 -17.10 -14.08 -44.50
C VAL A 303 -15.62 -14.38 -44.77
N PHE A 304 -15.31 -15.36 -45.62
CA PHE A 304 -13.94 -15.86 -45.79
C PHE A 304 -13.21 -15.37 -47.04
N VAL A 305 -13.87 -14.71 -48.00
CA VAL A 305 -13.23 -14.21 -49.23
C VAL A 305 -13.38 -12.67 -49.34
N PRO A 306 -12.33 -11.89 -49.01
CA PRO A 306 -12.40 -10.42 -48.97
C PRO A 306 -12.81 -9.78 -50.32
N ASN A 307 -12.36 -10.35 -51.43
CA ASN A 307 -12.71 -9.88 -52.77
C ASN A 307 -14.20 -10.05 -53.10
N PHE A 308 -14.86 -11.06 -52.51
CA PHE A 308 -16.28 -11.29 -52.68
C PHE A 308 -17.12 -10.25 -51.91
N GLN A 309 -16.64 -9.79 -50.74
CA GLN A 309 -17.28 -8.71 -49.99
C GLN A 309 -17.32 -7.40 -50.77
N LEU A 310 -16.21 -7.02 -51.40
CA LEU A 310 -16.12 -5.81 -52.22
C LEU A 310 -17.06 -5.87 -53.43
N TRP A 311 -17.15 -7.04 -54.08
CA TRP A 311 -18.07 -7.26 -55.20
C TRP A 311 -19.54 -7.13 -54.76
N CYS A 312 -19.92 -7.75 -53.64
CA CYS A 312 -21.28 -7.65 -53.10
C CYS A 312 -21.66 -6.21 -52.71
N ARG A 313 -20.74 -5.46 -52.09
CA ARG A 313 -20.96 -4.03 -51.77
C ARG A 313 -21.14 -3.19 -53.04
N GLY A 314 -20.34 -3.45 -54.07
CA GLY A 314 -20.47 -2.78 -55.38
C GLY A 314 -21.82 -3.06 -56.05
N MET A 315 -22.34 -4.28 -55.93
CA MET A 315 -23.65 -4.65 -56.49
C MET A 315 -24.81 -3.97 -55.75
N LEU A 316 -24.75 -3.90 -54.41
CA LEU A 316 -25.75 -3.22 -53.57
C LEU A 316 -25.85 -1.73 -53.89
N VAL A 317 -24.71 -1.04 -54.07
CA VAL A 317 -24.70 0.38 -54.44
C VAL A 317 -25.34 0.61 -55.82
N ARG A 318 -25.15 -0.31 -56.78
CA ARG A 318 -25.80 -0.23 -58.10
C ARG A 318 -27.31 -0.43 -58.02
N LEU A 319 -27.77 -1.39 -57.22
CA LEU A 319 -29.20 -1.63 -57.01
C LEU A 319 -29.87 -0.45 -56.32
N GLN A 320 -29.21 0.14 -55.33
CA GLN A 320 -29.74 1.29 -54.59
C GLN A 320 -29.87 2.53 -55.48
N ARG A 321 -28.92 2.76 -56.40
CA ARG A 321 -29.03 3.80 -57.43
C ARG A 321 -30.18 3.54 -58.41
N ASN A 322 -30.42 2.28 -58.79
CA ASN A 322 -31.51 1.93 -59.70
C ASN A 322 -32.89 2.13 -59.06
N VAL A 323 -33.02 1.87 -57.75
CA VAL A 323 -34.27 2.13 -57.01
C VAL A 323 -34.52 3.64 -56.90
N GLN A 324 -33.50 4.45 -56.57
CA GLN A 324 -33.64 5.91 -56.56
C GLN A 324 -33.92 6.53 -57.93
N ALA A 325 -33.53 5.86 -59.02
CA ALA A 325 -33.86 6.28 -60.39
C ALA A 325 -35.29 5.90 -60.80
N GLN A 326 -35.98 5.02 -60.08
CA GLN A 326 -37.40 4.69 -60.30
C GLN A 326 -38.36 5.55 -59.47
N GLU A 327 -37.85 6.25 -58.46
CA GLU A 327 -38.64 7.13 -57.57
C GLU A 327 -38.64 8.61 -58.01
N ASN A 328 -37.90 8.99 -59.06
CA ASN A 328 -37.88 10.33 -59.69
C ASN A 328 -38.50 10.28 -61.10
#